data_AF-A0AB38X2Y8-F1
#
_entry.id   AF-A0AB38X2Y8-F1
#
_cell.length_a   1.000
_cell.length_b   1.000
_cell.length_c   1.000
_cell.angle_alpha   90.00
_cell.angle_beta   90.00
_cell.angle_gamma   90.00
#
_symmetry.space_group_name_H-M   'P 1'
#
loop_
_entity.id
_entity.type
_entity.pdbx_description
1 polymer ?
#
loop_
_entity_poly.entity_id
_entity_poly.type
_entity_poly.pdbx_seq_one_letter_code
_entity_poly.pdbx_strand_id
1 'polypeptide(L)'
;MKKIFALTVVGLAIGLNGGLINSAQAAQPKTSFKHIVYNDNHSYYHYTAVAYHAKRATKNAHIWNNTHTKKLYNLKSFPTYTWFLTATGTYKGNHNWIQVTNTPGTKTGWIYRPQLVKGFNPKGYQITHRRFLQPTYAGDYYHVTSATKNAYLWDWTHTKKRLNLKNYTNQNLYRSNSVQISHNGKTSWYYYVGVPKNGQTIYGYVPSSAVTAGKTTNHSGRNLLFPDDFVSTKDYVHYLNDSKYQKLARSMVKLFPNTPVDLGLSRIAAYNYATNDTWDEDAPEAISTKGYTKIVPFTSVATYLMNHKTQTNTQKLAAIKKLLAKQGYPQSKRTKLSDYKLGVYVINNVMGGRTNEDGSVHKGNWYGLIIGQKD
;
A
#
# COMPACT_ATOMS: atom_id res chain seq x y z
N MET A 1 15.83 4.88 -9.11
CA MET A 1 15.41 6.30 -9.03
C MET A 1 14.50 6.54 -7.82
N LYS A 2 14.75 7.58 -7.01
CA LYS A 2 13.97 7.92 -5.80
C LYS A 2 12.56 8.41 -6.18
N LYS A 3 11.57 7.52 -6.17
CA LYS A 3 10.15 7.90 -6.34
C LYS A 3 9.65 8.54 -5.03
N ILE A 4 9.63 9.87 -4.99
CA ILE A 4 8.94 10.64 -3.97
C ILE A 4 7.44 10.44 -4.19
N PHE A 5 6.80 9.68 -3.32
CA PHE A 5 5.33 9.63 -3.27
C PHE A 5 4.84 11.01 -2.83
N ALA A 6 4.34 11.80 -3.78
CA ALA A 6 3.59 13.00 -3.52
C ALA A 6 2.29 12.63 -2.78
N LEU A 7 2.29 12.79 -1.45
CA LEU A 7 1.09 12.73 -0.66
C LEU A 7 0.28 13.99 -0.99
N THR A 8 -0.78 13.85 -1.78
CA THR A 8 -1.71 14.95 -2.08
C THR A 8 -2.44 15.34 -0.81
N VAL A 9 -1.84 16.24 -0.03
CA VAL A 9 -2.52 17.00 1.01
C VAL A 9 -3.33 18.06 0.29
N VAL A 10 -4.59 17.75 -0.02
CA VAL A 10 -5.59 18.79 -0.28
C VAL A 10 -5.95 19.39 1.07
N GLY A 11 -5.05 20.25 1.54
CA GLY A 11 -5.20 21.13 2.68
C GLY A 11 -4.85 22.53 2.20
N LEU A 12 -5.87 23.28 1.79
CA LEU A 12 -5.77 24.71 1.50
C LEU A 12 -5.25 25.46 2.74
N ALA A 13 -3.94 25.72 2.73
CA ALA A 13 -3.25 26.96 3.10
C ALA A 13 -1.84 26.62 3.64
N ILE A 14 -0.84 26.60 2.75
CA ILE A 14 0.57 26.65 3.12
C ILE A 14 1.09 28.00 2.61
N GLY A 15 1.33 28.92 3.54
CA GLY A 15 2.31 29.97 3.34
C GLY A 15 3.60 29.51 4.01
N LEU A 16 4.54 28.98 3.23
CA LEU A 16 5.92 28.79 3.64
C LEU A 16 6.80 29.24 2.47
N ASN A 17 7.47 30.37 2.67
CA ASN A 17 8.49 30.88 1.75
C ASN A 17 9.71 29.97 1.81
N GLY A 18 10.15 29.50 0.64
CA GLY A 18 11.41 28.79 0.46
C GLY A 18 11.45 28.02 -0.86
N GLY A 19 11.80 28.69 -1.96
CA GLY A 19 12.07 28.06 -3.26
C GLY A 19 11.29 28.69 -4.41
N LEU A 20 12.02 29.31 -5.34
CA LEU A 20 11.52 30.04 -6.51
C LEU A 20 10.71 29.13 -7.44
N ILE A 21 9.39 29.24 -7.40
CA ILE A 21 8.50 28.87 -8.50
C ILE A 21 7.42 29.96 -8.54
N ASN A 22 7.35 30.72 -9.64
CA ASN A 22 6.32 31.74 -9.87
C ASN A 22 4.94 31.08 -9.96
N SER A 23 4.32 30.87 -8.80
CA SER A 23 2.91 30.62 -8.66
C SER A 23 2.27 31.94 -8.28
N ALA A 24 1.29 32.38 -9.06
CA ALA A 24 0.50 33.57 -8.77
C ALA A 24 0.04 33.50 -7.30
N GLN A 25 0.47 34.47 -6.49
CA GLN A 25 0.09 34.56 -5.08
C GLN A 25 -1.43 34.67 -5.01
N ALA A 26 -2.09 33.57 -4.63
CA ALA A 26 -3.51 33.58 -4.31
C ALA A 26 -3.73 34.68 -3.26
N ALA A 27 -4.67 35.60 -3.54
CA ALA A 27 -5.02 36.65 -2.61
C ALA A 27 -5.27 36.05 -1.22
N GLN A 28 -4.60 36.59 -0.20
CA GLN A 28 -4.73 36.10 1.17
C GLN A 28 -6.22 36.10 1.54
N PRO A 29 -6.77 34.98 2.02
CA PRO A 29 -8.19 34.88 2.30
C PRO A 29 -8.60 35.95 3.31
N LYS A 30 -9.55 36.81 2.93
CA LYS A 30 -10.08 37.87 3.79
C LYS A 30 -10.52 37.26 5.12
N THR A 31 -9.88 37.68 6.21
CA THR A 31 -10.17 37.22 7.57
C THR A 31 -10.64 38.39 8.42
N SER A 32 -11.61 38.13 9.30
CA SER A 32 -12.07 39.10 10.29
C SER A 32 -11.24 39.04 11.58
N PHE A 33 -10.35 38.05 11.70
CA PHE A 33 -9.44 37.90 12.83
C PHE A 33 -8.14 38.68 12.61
N LYS A 34 -7.64 39.32 13.66
CA LYS A 34 -6.41 40.13 13.67
C LYS A 34 -5.35 39.51 14.58
N HIS A 35 -4.09 39.95 14.46
CA HIS A 35 -2.97 39.47 15.28
C HIS A 35 -2.86 37.95 15.30
N ILE A 36 -2.93 37.34 14.10
CA ILE A 36 -2.92 35.88 13.97
C ILE A 36 -1.49 35.37 14.21
N VAL A 37 -1.36 34.41 15.13
CA VAL A 37 -0.10 33.70 15.39
C VAL A 37 -0.34 32.21 15.14
N TYR A 38 0.38 31.66 14.16
CA TYR A 38 0.27 30.26 13.77
C TYR A 38 1.01 29.33 14.72
N ASN A 39 0.57 28.07 14.76
CA ASN A 39 1.16 27.00 15.56
C ASN A 39 1.25 25.72 14.73
N ASP A 40 2.49 25.28 14.47
CA ASP A 40 2.73 24.12 13.61
C ASP A 40 2.80 22.80 14.36
N ASN A 41 2.57 22.76 15.68
CA ASN A 41 2.67 21.53 16.46
C ASN A 41 1.74 20.42 15.94
N HIS A 42 0.56 20.77 15.42
CA HIS A 42 -0.32 19.77 14.80
C HIS A 42 0.29 19.18 13.52
N SER A 43 0.85 20.03 12.66
CA SER A 43 1.55 19.66 11.42
C SER A 43 2.76 18.77 11.68
N TYR A 44 3.51 19.04 12.76
CA TYR A 44 4.64 18.24 13.22
C TYR A 44 4.25 17.10 14.19
N TYR A 45 2.95 16.85 14.37
CA TYR A 45 2.42 15.74 15.18
C TYR A 45 2.76 15.80 16.68
N HIS A 46 3.07 16.99 17.21
CA HIS A 46 3.21 17.30 18.64
C HIS A 46 1.83 17.53 19.30
N TYR A 47 0.94 16.54 19.18
CA TYR A 47 -0.47 16.67 19.51
C TYR A 47 -0.75 17.08 20.96
N THR A 48 0.01 16.57 21.93
CA THR A 48 -0.17 16.88 23.37
C THR A 48 -0.05 18.37 23.68
N ALA A 49 0.81 19.11 22.95
CA ALA A 49 1.03 20.53 23.18
C ALA A 49 -0.18 21.39 22.81
N VAL A 50 -1.00 20.91 21.87
CA VAL A 50 -2.07 21.69 21.21
C VAL A 50 -3.45 21.06 21.30
N ALA A 51 -3.61 19.98 22.07
CA ALA A 51 -4.89 19.30 22.24
C ALA A 51 -5.88 20.11 23.09
N TYR A 52 -7.14 20.15 22.64
CA TYR A 52 -8.29 20.70 23.35
C TYR A 52 -9.52 19.82 23.13
N HIS A 53 -10.48 19.87 24.04
CA HIS A 53 -11.79 19.24 23.87
C HIS A 53 -12.90 20.17 24.38
N ALA A 54 -14.15 19.86 23.99
CA ALA A 54 -15.30 20.66 24.39
C ALA A 54 -15.47 20.65 25.92
N LYS A 55 -15.58 21.84 26.52
CA LYS A 55 -15.82 21.98 27.98
C LYS A 55 -17.14 21.34 28.42
N ARG A 56 -18.16 21.38 27.56
CA ARG A 56 -19.47 20.76 27.77
C ARG A 56 -19.92 20.07 26.50
N ALA A 57 -19.83 18.74 26.46
CA ALA A 57 -20.11 17.94 25.26
C ALA A 57 -21.55 18.09 24.71
N THR A 58 -22.51 18.52 25.52
CA THR A 58 -23.92 18.67 25.12
C THR A 58 -24.33 20.11 24.81
N LYS A 59 -23.48 21.10 25.10
CA LYS A 59 -23.79 22.51 24.87
C LYS A 59 -23.26 22.97 23.51
N ASN A 60 -23.93 23.95 22.92
CA ASN A 60 -23.50 24.54 21.65
C ASN A 60 -22.15 25.25 21.84
N ALA A 61 -21.17 24.88 21.03
CA ALA A 61 -19.89 25.57 20.89
C ALA A 61 -19.53 25.54 19.41
N HIS A 62 -19.48 26.70 18.77
CA HIS A 62 -19.42 26.80 17.32
C HIS A 62 -18.01 27.08 16.84
N ILE A 63 -17.59 26.34 15.81
CA ILE A 63 -16.43 26.68 14.98
C ILE A 63 -16.94 27.53 13.83
N TRP A 64 -16.31 28.68 13.62
CA TRP A 64 -16.66 29.70 12.63
C TRP A 64 -15.65 29.73 11.49
N ASN A 65 -16.10 30.21 10.33
CA ASN A 65 -15.21 30.51 9.20
C ASN A 65 -14.31 31.74 9.48
N ASN A 66 -13.34 31.99 8.60
CA ASN A 66 -12.36 33.08 8.76
C ASN A 66 -13.00 34.48 8.80
N THR A 67 -14.16 34.68 8.18
CA THR A 67 -14.86 35.98 8.21
C THR A 67 -15.81 36.11 9.41
N HIS A 68 -15.96 35.07 10.23
CA HIS A 68 -16.94 35.01 11.33
C HIS A 68 -18.38 35.32 10.86
N THR A 69 -18.75 34.89 9.65
CA THR A 69 -20.11 35.06 9.10
C THR A 69 -20.89 33.76 9.07
N LYS A 70 -20.22 32.61 9.16
CA LYS A 70 -20.83 31.28 9.07
C LYS A 70 -20.33 30.36 10.17
N LYS A 71 -21.27 29.71 10.86
CA LYS A 71 -21.01 28.57 11.73
C LYS A 71 -20.72 27.35 10.85
N LEU A 72 -19.50 26.83 10.90
CA LEU A 72 -19.07 25.66 10.13
C LEU A 72 -19.45 24.36 10.86
N TYR A 73 -19.13 24.31 12.15
CA TYR A 73 -19.33 23.11 12.97
C TYR A 73 -19.84 23.46 14.37
N ASN A 74 -20.44 22.48 15.03
CA ASN A 74 -20.84 22.60 16.43
C ASN A 74 -20.27 21.41 17.21
N LEU A 75 -19.54 21.68 18.29
CA LEU A 75 -18.81 20.64 19.02
C LEU A 75 -19.72 19.60 19.67
N LYS A 76 -21.00 19.94 19.92
CA LYS A 76 -21.97 18.96 20.42
C LYS A 76 -22.20 17.79 19.47
N SER A 77 -21.95 17.97 18.18
CA SER A 77 -22.05 16.92 17.16
C SER A 77 -20.79 16.04 17.11
N PHE A 78 -19.76 16.37 17.90
CA PHE A 78 -18.47 15.68 17.94
C PHE A 78 -18.01 15.46 19.40
N PRO A 79 -18.82 14.79 20.23
CA PRO A 79 -18.63 14.75 21.69
C PRO A 79 -17.34 14.03 22.13
N THR A 80 -16.73 13.24 21.25
CA THR A 80 -15.51 12.44 21.50
C THR A 80 -14.27 13.01 20.82
N TYR A 81 -14.39 14.10 20.06
CA TYR A 81 -13.27 14.67 19.31
C TYR A 81 -12.32 15.42 20.24
N THR A 82 -11.03 15.29 19.93
CA THR A 82 -10.01 16.27 20.30
C THR A 82 -9.81 17.22 19.11
N TRP A 83 -9.68 18.50 19.43
CA TRP A 83 -9.42 19.61 18.51
C TRP A 83 -8.02 20.13 18.78
N PHE A 84 -7.25 20.39 17.73
CA PHE A 84 -5.86 20.81 17.83
C PHE A 84 -5.73 22.28 17.43
N LEU A 85 -5.13 23.07 18.31
CA LEU A 85 -4.80 24.48 18.06
C LEU A 85 -3.85 24.59 16.87
N THR A 86 -4.22 25.42 15.89
CA THR A 86 -3.39 25.77 14.72
C THR A 86 -3.04 27.25 14.65
N ALA A 87 -3.82 28.12 15.32
CA ALA A 87 -3.49 29.54 15.44
C ALA A 87 -4.22 30.21 16.61
N THR A 88 -3.69 31.32 17.11
CA THR A 88 -4.40 32.26 17.99
C THR A 88 -4.74 33.53 17.23
N GLY A 89 -5.73 34.30 17.68
CA GLY A 89 -6.09 35.55 17.04
C GLY A 89 -7.08 36.38 17.86
N THR A 90 -7.31 37.61 17.41
CA THR A 90 -8.21 38.57 18.04
C THR A 90 -9.41 38.85 17.14
N TYR A 91 -10.62 38.81 17.71
CA TYR A 91 -11.85 39.18 17.01
C TYR A 91 -12.68 40.13 17.87
N LYS A 92 -13.09 41.28 17.30
CA LYS A 92 -13.79 42.37 18.00
C LYS A 92 -13.13 42.74 19.35
N GLY A 93 -11.81 42.89 19.34
CA GLY A 93 -11.01 43.24 20.53
C GLY A 93 -10.76 42.09 21.52
N ASN A 94 -11.33 40.90 21.32
CA ASN A 94 -11.15 39.76 22.23
C ASN A 94 -10.03 38.82 21.74
N HIS A 95 -9.02 38.58 22.57
CA HIS A 95 -7.83 37.76 22.28
C HIS A 95 -8.02 36.25 22.55
N ASN A 96 -9.20 35.83 23.03
CA ASN A 96 -9.48 34.44 23.39
C ASN A 96 -9.92 33.57 22.19
N TRP A 97 -9.69 34.02 20.95
CA TRP A 97 -10.04 33.23 19.78
C TRP A 97 -8.87 32.36 19.34
N ILE A 98 -9.19 31.10 19.05
CA ILE A 98 -8.22 30.16 18.49
C ILE A 98 -8.77 29.47 17.27
N GLN A 99 -7.91 29.22 16.29
CA GLN A 99 -8.19 28.33 15.20
C GLN A 99 -7.86 26.90 15.63
N VAL A 100 -8.77 25.98 15.35
CA VAL A 100 -8.61 24.56 15.67
C VAL A 100 -8.89 23.69 14.46
N THR A 101 -8.31 22.49 14.45
CA THR A 101 -8.62 21.44 13.48
C THR A 101 -8.81 20.06 14.13
N ASN A 102 -9.47 19.12 13.44
CA ASN A 102 -9.52 17.71 13.85
C ASN A 102 -8.27 16.95 13.39
N THR A 103 -8.07 15.72 13.87
CA THR A 103 -6.89 14.89 13.53
C THR A 103 -6.52 14.87 12.03
N PRO A 104 -7.43 14.58 11.08
CA PRO A 104 -7.10 14.56 9.66
C PRO A 104 -7.04 15.94 8.98
N GLY A 105 -7.25 17.05 9.69
CA GLY A 105 -7.21 18.39 9.09
C GLY A 105 -8.44 18.80 8.29
N THR A 106 -9.51 18.00 8.29
CA THR A 106 -10.69 18.18 7.41
C THR A 106 -11.77 19.10 7.98
N LYS A 107 -11.66 19.49 9.25
CA LYS A 107 -12.58 20.40 9.94
C LYS A 107 -11.78 21.47 10.65
N THR A 108 -11.65 22.63 10.02
CA THR A 108 -10.84 23.74 10.53
C THR A 108 -11.67 25.00 10.67
N GLY A 109 -11.40 25.81 11.70
CA GLY A 109 -11.97 27.15 11.86
C GLY A 109 -11.76 27.73 13.25
N TRP A 110 -12.38 28.87 13.51
CA TRP A 110 -12.17 29.67 14.71
C TRP A 110 -13.21 29.41 15.80
N ILE A 111 -12.77 29.32 17.05
CA ILE A 111 -13.64 29.08 18.20
C ILE A 111 -13.20 29.91 19.40
N TYR A 112 -14.15 30.29 20.23
CA TYR A 112 -13.91 30.99 21.48
C TYR A 112 -13.31 30.03 22.52
N ARG A 113 -12.03 30.20 22.86
CA ARG A 113 -11.23 29.29 23.68
C ARG A 113 -11.88 28.91 25.03
N PRO A 114 -12.58 29.79 25.76
CA PRO A 114 -13.25 29.42 27.01
C PRO A 114 -14.35 28.33 26.88
N GLN A 115 -14.78 28.00 25.66
CA GLN A 115 -15.66 26.86 25.39
C GLN A 115 -14.93 25.51 25.38
N LEU A 116 -13.60 25.54 25.52
CA LEU A 116 -12.71 24.38 25.45
C LEU A 116 -11.98 24.15 26.77
N VAL A 117 -11.49 22.94 26.95
CA VAL A 117 -10.58 22.52 28.01
C VAL A 117 -9.31 21.98 27.33
N LYS A 118 -8.13 22.32 27.87
CA LYS A 118 -6.85 21.85 27.34
C LYS A 118 -6.68 20.36 27.63
N GLY A 119 -6.08 19.63 26.69
CA GLY A 119 -5.85 18.20 26.76
C GLY A 119 -6.78 17.39 25.85
N PHE A 120 -6.42 16.12 25.66
CA PHE A 120 -7.19 15.16 24.89
C PHE A 120 -8.58 14.93 25.49
N ASN A 121 -9.55 14.64 24.64
CA ASN A 121 -10.89 14.22 25.08
C ASN A 121 -10.84 12.84 25.75
N PRO A 122 -11.34 12.68 26.98
CA PRO A 122 -11.22 11.43 27.73
C PRO A 122 -12.20 10.33 27.28
N LYS A 123 -13.22 10.65 26.48
CA LYS A 123 -14.31 9.72 26.13
C LYS A 123 -14.14 8.99 24.80
N GLY A 124 -13.22 9.46 23.95
CA GLY A 124 -13.00 8.93 22.60
C GLY A 124 -11.65 8.26 22.45
N TYR A 125 -11.47 7.53 21.35
CA TYR A 125 -10.14 7.07 20.93
C TYR A 125 -9.32 8.27 20.43
N GLN A 126 -8.11 8.43 20.97
CA GLN A 126 -7.26 9.58 20.69
C GLN A 126 -5.97 9.13 20.05
N ILE A 127 -5.69 9.63 18.84
CA ILE A 127 -4.35 9.50 18.25
C ILE A 127 -3.43 10.49 18.98
N THR A 128 -2.51 9.95 19.78
CA THR A 128 -1.60 10.74 20.62
C THR A 128 -0.23 10.91 19.97
N HIS A 129 0.17 9.98 19.12
CA HIS A 129 1.41 10.06 18.35
C HIS A 129 1.24 9.51 16.95
N ARG A 130 1.97 10.09 16.01
CA ARG A 130 2.17 9.58 14.66
C ARG A 130 3.66 9.47 14.37
N ARG A 131 4.06 8.38 13.70
CA ARG A 131 5.47 8.07 13.40
C ARG A 131 5.61 7.50 11.99
N PHE A 132 6.67 7.92 11.30
CA PHE A 132 6.90 7.62 9.88
C PHE A 132 8.29 7.06 9.57
N LEU A 133 9.20 6.98 10.55
CA LEU A 133 10.55 6.45 10.35
C LEU A 133 10.47 5.03 9.78
N GLN A 134 11.17 4.79 8.67
CA GLN A 134 11.27 3.48 8.03
C GLN A 134 12.56 2.77 8.46
N PRO A 135 12.55 1.44 8.65
CA PRO A 135 11.38 0.56 8.60
C PRO A 135 10.57 0.54 9.91
N THR A 136 11.03 1.16 10.99
CA THR A 136 10.47 0.95 12.34
C THR A 136 8.97 1.20 12.47
N TYR A 137 8.44 2.27 11.87
CA TYR A 137 7.04 2.69 11.97
C TYR A 137 6.29 2.73 10.63
N ALA A 138 6.97 2.49 9.53
CA ALA A 138 6.42 2.54 8.17
C ALA A 138 7.27 1.68 7.22
N GLY A 139 6.75 1.36 6.03
CA GLY A 139 7.52 0.73 4.94
C GLY A 139 7.40 -0.80 4.87
N ASP A 140 6.94 -1.45 5.93
CA ASP A 140 6.79 -2.91 5.94
C ASP A 140 5.40 -3.38 5.49
N TYR A 141 5.35 -4.65 5.08
CA TYR A 141 4.11 -5.38 4.82
C TYR A 141 3.68 -6.18 6.03
N TYR A 142 2.37 -6.26 6.22
CA TYR A 142 1.70 -7.09 7.20
C TYR A 142 0.56 -7.85 6.52
N HIS A 143 0.00 -8.84 7.21
CA HIS A 143 -1.21 -9.52 6.75
C HIS A 143 -2.05 -10.03 7.92
N VAL A 144 -3.30 -10.37 7.63
CA VAL A 144 -4.18 -11.08 8.58
C VAL A 144 -4.13 -12.56 8.26
N THR A 145 -3.88 -13.38 9.29
CA THR A 145 -3.72 -14.83 9.15
C THR A 145 -5.04 -15.59 9.30
N SER A 146 -5.97 -15.10 10.12
CA SER A 146 -7.22 -15.81 10.43
C SER A 146 -8.38 -15.35 9.57
N ALA A 147 -9.02 -16.28 8.87
CA ALA A 147 -10.28 -16.05 8.15
C ALA A 147 -11.52 -16.12 9.08
N THR A 148 -11.38 -16.60 10.31
CA THR A 148 -12.49 -16.80 11.24
C THR A 148 -12.54 -15.72 12.32
N LYS A 149 -11.38 -15.30 12.84
CA LYS A 149 -11.27 -14.24 13.86
C LYS A 149 -11.46 -12.87 13.22
N ASN A 150 -12.39 -12.08 13.77
CA ASN A 150 -12.60 -10.71 13.31
C ASN A 150 -11.37 -9.84 13.61
N ALA A 151 -10.92 -9.11 12.59
CA ALA A 151 -9.98 -8.01 12.69
C ALA A 151 -10.53 -6.88 11.86
N TYR A 152 -10.56 -5.66 12.37
CA TYR A 152 -11.24 -4.55 11.67
C TYR A 152 -10.25 -3.45 11.30
N LEU A 153 -10.50 -2.87 10.12
CA LEU A 153 -9.93 -1.59 9.71
C LEU A 153 -10.87 -0.49 10.19
N TRP A 154 -10.39 0.37 11.08
CA TRP A 154 -11.18 1.42 11.72
C TRP A 154 -10.94 2.79 11.07
N ASP A 155 -11.94 3.67 11.18
CA ASP A 155 -11.72 5.10 11.00
C ASP A 155 -10.91 5.69 12.18
N TRP A 156 -10.44 6.93 12.03
CA TRP A 156 -9.55 7.56 13.01
C TRP A 156 -10.22 7.85 14.36
N THR A 157 -11.56 7.90 14.38
CA THR A 157 -12.39 8.08 15.59
C THR A 157 -12.79 6.77 16.24
N HIS A 158 -12.50 5.63 15.60
CA HIS A 158 -12.88 4.30 16.08
C HIS A 158 -14.40 4.11 16.25
N THR A 159 -15.16 4.82 15.43
CA THR A 159 -16.63 4.79 15.42
C THR A 159 -17.19 3.98 14.27
N LYS A 160 -16.38 3.75 13.22
CA LYS A 160 -16.79 3.03 12.02
C LYS A 160 -15.78 1.94 11.67
N LYS A 161 -16.27 0.70 11.64
CA LYS A 161 -15.58 -0.42 10.98
C LYS A 161 -15.64 -0.18 9.47
N ARG A 162 -14.52 0.20 8.86
CA ARG A 162 -14.42 0.40 7.41
C ARG A 162 -14.45 -0.94 6.68
N LEU A 163 -13.72 -1.94 7.20
CA LEU A 163 -13.64 -3.30 6.68
C LEU A 163 -13.45 -4.32 7.81
N ASN A 164 -13.86 -5.56 7.57
CA ASN A 164 -13.46 -6.73 8.34
C ASN A 164 -12.36 -7.48 7.57
N LEU A 165 -11.13 -7.40 8.06
CA LEU A 165 -9.92 -7.89 7.43
C LEU A 165 -9.82 -9.42 7.36
N LYS A 166 -10.65 -10.15 8.12
CA LYS A 166 -10.72 -11.62 7.99
C LYS A 166 -11.14 -12.06 6.57
N ASN A 167 -11.83 -11.19 5.85
CA ASN A 167 -12.24 -11.40 4.46
C ASN A 167 -11.15 -11.02 3.44
N TYR A 168 -9.97 -10.60 3.90
CA TYR A 168 -8.87 -10.06 3.08
C TYR A 168 -7.52 -10.71 3.46
N THR A 169 -7.55 -11.97 3.92
CA THR A 169 -6.35 -12.73 4.30
C THR A 169 -5.40 -12.97 3.12
N ASN A 170 -5.90 -12.80 1.89
CA ASN A 170 -5.13 -12.90 0.65
C ASN A 170 -4.49 -11.58 0.19
N GLN A 171 -4.51 -10.55 1.03
CA GLN A 171 -3.95 -9.24 0.72
C GLN A 171 -2.78 -8.88 1.64
N ASN A 172 -1.78 -8.24 1.04
CA ASN A 172 -0.69 -7.60 1.76
C ASN A 172 -1.14 -6.22 2.21
N LEU A 173 -0.94 -5.91 3.50
CA LEU A 173 -1.24 -4.64 4.12
C LEU A 173 0.06 -3.84 4.22
N TYR A 174 0.26 -2.90 3.29
CA TYR A 174 1.39 -1.98 3.39
C TYR A 174 1.15 -0.96 4.50
N ARG A 175 2.10 -0.85 5.44
CA ARG A 175 2.05 0.09 6.56
C ARG A 175 2.63 1.44 6.13
N SER A 176 1.76 2.40 5.86
CA SER A 176 2.16 3.78 5.53
C SER A 176 2.77 4.50 6.74
N ASN A 177 2.18 4.31 7.93
CA ASN A 177 2.69 4.87 9.18
C ASN A 177 2.10 4.13 10.38
N SER A 178 2.66 4.39 11.57
CA SER A 178 2.13 3.89 12.85
C SER A 178 1.61 5.03 13.71
N VAL A 179 0.60 4.75 14.52
CA VAL A 179 0.06 5.68 15.51
C VAL A 179 -0.10 5.01 16.87
N GLN A 180 0.08 5.79 17.93
CA GLN A 180 -0.39 5.39 19.25
C GLN A 180 -1.81 5.92 19.43
N ILE A 181 -2.72 5.03 19.80
CA ILE A 181 -4.10 5.36 20.13
C ILE A 181 -4.33 5.09 21.60
N SER A 182 -4.81 6.11 22.33
CA SER A 182 -5.21 6.00 23.73
C SER A 182 -6.73 5.97 23.88
N HIS A 183 -7.23 5.08 24.72
CA HIS A 183 -8.64 4.97 25.09
C HIS A 183 -8.78 4.28 26.45
N ASN A 184 -9.60 4.82 27.35
CA ASN A 184 -9.83 4.31 28.71
C ASN A 184 -8.53 4.04 29.49
N GLY A 185 -7.58 4.98 29.42
CA GLY A 185 -6.27 4.88 30.09
C GLY A 185 -5.28 3.90 29.47
N LYS A 186 -5.67 3.16 28.43
CA LYS A 186 -4.80 2.21 27.72
C LYS A 186 -4.31 2.80 26.42
N THR A 187 -3.02 2.60 26.12
CA THR A 187 -2.41 3.00 24.85
C THR A 187 -2.04 1.75 24.05
N SER A 188 -2.28 1.77 22.75
CA SER A 188 -1.92 0.67 21.85
C SER A 188 -1.46 1.20 20.49
N TRP A 189 -0.60 0.41 19.84
CA TRP A 189 -0.14 0.71 18.49
C TRP A 189 -1.18 0.30 17.45
N TYR A 190 -1.37 1.17 16.47
CA TYR A 190 -2.17 0.91 15.28
C TYR A 190 -1.34 1.22 14.04
N TYR A 191 -1.56 0.43 12.99
CA TYR A 191 -0.99 0.66 11.68
C TYR A 191 -2.01 1.31 10.77
N TYR A 192 -1.57 2.34 10.06
CA TYR A 192 -2.34 2.93 8.98
C TYR A 192 -2.02 2.20 7.68
N VAL A 193 -3.02 1.51 7.13
CA VAL A 193 -2.87 0.61 5.97
C VAL A 193 -3.96 0.87 4.94
N GLY A 194 -3.69 0.54 3.68
CA GLY A 194 -4.66 0.54 2.58
C GLY A 194 -5.06 -0.88 2.18
N VAL A 195 -6.35 -1.09 1.90
CA VAL A 195 -6.90 -2.38 1.43
C VAL A 195 -7.63 -2.18 0.10
N PRO A 196 -7.11 -2.74 -1.00
CA PRO A 196 -7.82 -2.79 -2.28
C PRO A 196 -9.18 -3.50 -2.18
N LYS A 197 -10.24 -2.82 -2.65
CA LYS A 197 -11.62 -3.32 -2.73
C LYS A 197 -12.34 -2.65 -3.90
N ASN A 198 -12.85 -3.45 -4.84
CA ASN A 198 -13.69 -2.99 -5.96
C ASN A 198 -13.09 -1.79 -6.74
N GLY A 199 -11.79 -1.86 -7.08
CA GLY A 199 -11.11 -0.79 -7.81
C GLY A 199 -10.73 0.44 -6.97
N GLN A 200 -11.04 0.45 -5.67
CA GLN A 200 -10.68 1.53 -4.74
C GLN A 200 -9.77 1.02 -3.62
N THR A 201 -8.98 1.90 -3.01
CA THR A 201 -8.21 1.56 -1.81
C THR A 201 -8.88 2.15 -0.57
N ILE A 202 -9.22 1.29 0.39
CA ILE A 202 -9.84 1.67 1.65
C ILE A 202 -8.76 1.79 2.72
N TYR A 203 -8.45 3.01 3.15
CA TYR A 203 -7.45 3.28 4.18
C TYR A 203 -8.00 3.32 5.62
N GLY A 204 -7.25 2.84 6.61
CA GLY A 204 -7.66 3.00 7.99
C GLY A 204 -6.67 2.42 8.98
N TYR A 205 -7.12 2.31 10.22
CA TYR A 205 -6.27 1.91 11.35
C TYR A 205 -6.61 0.48 11.77
N VAL A 206 -5.60 -0.37 11.83
CA VAL A 206 -5.71 -1.73 12.37
C VAL A 206 -4.83 -1.85 13.62
N PRO A 207 -5.30 -2.47 14.72
CA PRO A 207 -4.44 -2.75 15.86
C PRO A 207 -3.24 -3.58 15.43
N SER A 208 -2.03 -3.21 15.87
CA SER A 208 -0.81 -3.96 15.50
C SER A 208 -0.87 -5.43 15.93
N SER A 209 -1.53 -5.73 17.05
CA SER A 209 -1.74 -7.08 17.57
C SER A 209 -2.71 -7.94 16.74
N ALA A 210 -3.41 -7.35 15.76
CA ALA A 210 -4.35 -8.06 14.90
C ALA A 210 -3.73 -8.51 13.56
N VAL A 211 -2.47 -8.18 13.31
CA VAL A 211 -1.77 -8.49 12.06
C VAL A 211 -0.40 -9.12 12.33
N THR A 212 0.09 -9.87 11.36
CA THR A 212 1.42 -10.51 11.40
C THR A 212 2.35 -9.82 10.40
N ALA A 213 3.62 -9.67 10.77
CA ALA A 213 4.63 -9.07 9.89
C ALA A 213 4.91 -9.96 8.67
N GLY A 214 5.24 -9.34 7.54
CA GLY A 214 5.53 -10.01 6.28
C GLY A 214 4.33 -10.10 5.33
N LYS A 215 4.59 -10.59 4.11
CA LYS A 215 3.58 -10.81 3.08
C LYS A 215 2.77 -12.08 3.38
N THR A 216 1.53 -12.11 2.93
CA THR A 216 0.65 -13.28 3.04
C THR A 216 1.10 -14.38 2.07
N THR A 217 0.96 -15.63 2.48
CA THR A 217 1.08 -16.82 1.62
C THR A 217 -0.28 -17.32 1.12
N ASN A 218 -1.37 -16.67 1.52
CA ASN A 218 -2.69 -16.97 0.99
C ASN A 218 -2.90 -16.23 -0.34
N HIS A 219 -2.89 -16.97 -1.44
CA HIS A 219 -3.10 -16.40 -2.78
C HIS A 219 -4.49 -16.69 -3.34
N SER A 220 -5.44 -17.13 -2.51
CA SER A 220 -6.80 -17.47 -2.94
C SER A 220 -7.45 -16.30 -3.69
N GLY A 221 -7.96 -16.57 -4.90
CA GLY A 221 -8.58 -15.54 -5.75
C GLY A 221 -7.61 -14.51 -6.36
N ARG A 222 -6.30 -14.60 -6.11
CA ARG A 222 -5.29 -13.76 -6.75
C ARG A 222 -4.95 -14.34 -8.12
N ASN A 223 -5.40 -13.67 -9.17
CA ASN A 223 -5.19 -14.10 -10.54
C ASN A 223 -3.79 -13.74 -11.07
N LEU A 224 -3.21 -12.66 -10.56
CA LEU A 224 -1.94 -12.08 -10.98
C LEU A 224 -1.09 -11.79 -9.74
N LEU A 225 0.15 -12.30 -9.75
CA LEU A 225 1.18 -12.08 -8.76
C LEU A 225 2.54 -11.95 -9.46
N PHE A 226 3.37 -11.06 -8.94
CA PHE A 226 4.73 -10.86 -9.41
C PHE A 226 5.72 -11.70 -8.59
N PRO A 227 6.93 -11.98 -9.10
CA PRO A 227 7.91 -12.80 -8.40
C PRO A 227 8.24 -12.32 -6.96
N ASP A 228 8.14 -11.02 -6.72
CA ASP A 228 8.38 -10.43 -5.40
C ASP A 228 7.22 -10.59 -4.42
N ASP A 229 6.03 -10.98 -4.86
CA ASP A 229 4.89 -11.24 -3.97
C ASP A 229 5.06 -12.51 -3.14
N PHE A 230 5.92 -13.44 -3.57
CA PHE A 230 6.14 -14.71 -2.91
C PHE A 230 7.21 -14.63 -1.83
N VAL A 231 6.97 -15.31 -0.71
CA VAL A 231 7.90 -15.31 0.44
C VAL A 231 8.90 -16.48 0.42
N SER A 232 8.59 -17.55 -0.31
CA SER A 232 9.44 -18.75 -0.40
C SER A 232 9.15 -19.57 -1.65
N THR A 233 10.04 -20.51 -1.98
CA THR A 233 9.80 -21.51 -3.04
C THR A 233 8.53 -22.32 -2.79
N LYS A 234 8.25 -22.71 -1.54
CA LYS A 234 7.02 -23.44 -1.19
C LYS A 234 5.76 -22.62 -1.49
N ASP A 235 5.79 -21.34 -1.14
CA ASP A 235 4.70 -20.39 -1.40
C ASP A 235 4.47 -20.20 -2.91
N TYR A 236 5.55 -20.05 -3.68
CA TYR A 236 5.45 -19.94 -5.13
C TYR A 236 4.89 -21.21 -5.79
N VAL A 237 5.38 -22.39 -5.38
CA VAL A 237 4.89 -23.68 -5.89
C VAL A 237 3.41 -23.88 -5.54
N HIS A 238 2.99 -23.49 -4.33
CA HIS A 238 1.58 -23.50 -3.95
C HIS A 238 0.72 -22.66 -4.90
N TYR A 239 1.14 -21.42 -5.19
CA TYR A 239 0.46 -20.57 -6.17
C TYR A 239 0.41 -21.18 -7.58
N LEU A 240 1.51 -21.78 -8.05
CA LEU A 240 1.54 -22.47 -9.35
C LEU A 240 0.52 -23.61 -9.43
N ASN A 241 0.32 -24.33 -8.32
CA ASN A 241 -0.62 -25.45 -8.24
C ASN A 241 -2.07 -24.98 -8.22
N ASP A 242 -2.37 -23.95 -7.42
CA ASP A 242 -3.75 -23.54 -7.13
C ASP A 242 -4.34 -22.59 -8.16
N SER A 243 -3.51 -21.70 -8.74
CA SER A 243 -4.02 -20.65 -9.62
C SER A 243 -4.55 -21.22 -10.94
N LYS A 244 -5.77 -20.81 -11.31
CA LYS A 244 -6.42 -21.20 -12.57
C LYS A 244 -5.67 -20.71 -13.81
N TYR A 245 -4.88 -19.64 -13.69
CA TYR A 245 -4.09 -19.05 -14.79
C TYR A 245 -2.71 -19.71 -14.96
N GLN A 246 -2.30 -20.58 -14.05
CA GLN A 246 -0.98 -21.22 -14.06
C GLN A 246 -0.95 -22.58 -14.79
N LYS A 247 -1.99 -22.91 -15.58
CA LYS A 247 -2.06 -24.18 -16.35
C LYS A 247 -0.85 -24.40 -17.27
N LEU A 248 -0.40 -23.35 -17.98
CA LEU A 248 0.76 -23.44 -18.86
C LEU A 248 2.05 -23.64 -18.05
N ALA A 249 2.25 -22.87 -16.98
CA ALA A 249 3.41 -23.02 -16.10
C ALA A 249 3.51 -24.43 -15.54
N ARG A 250 2.41 -25.01 -15.03
CA ARG A 250 2.39 -26.40 -14.56
C ARG A 250 2.80 -27.40 -15.63
N SER A 251 2.33 -27.21 -16.87
CA SER A 251 2.74 -28.06 -18.00
C SER A 251 4.23 -27.90 -18.34
N MET A 252 4.78 -26.69 -18.21
CA MET A 252 6.23 -26.44 -18.37
C MET A 252 7.04 -27.09 -17.25
N VAL A 253 6.59 -27.03 -15.99
CA VAL A 253 7.26 -27.70 -14.86
C VAL A 253 7.32 -29.21 -15.08
N LYS A 254 6.23 -29.83 -15.58
CA LYS A 254 6.19 -31.27 -15.90
C LYS A 254 7.19 -31.71 -16.99
N LEU A 255 7.73 -30.78 -17.77
CA LEU A 255 8.81 -31.08 -18.70
C LEU A 255 10.14 -31.39 -17.97
N PHE A 256 10.32 -30.95 -16.74
CA PHE A 256 11.56 -31.16 -15.99
C PHE A 256 11.28 -31.99 -14.73
N PRO A 257 11.01 -33.30 -14.86
CA PRO A 257 10.42 -34.11 -13.79
C PRO A 257 11.30 -34.21 -12.53
N ASN A 258 12.62 -34.07 -12.67
CA ASN A 258 13.58 -34.17 -11.57
C ASN A 258 14.24 -32.82 -11.22
N THR A 259 13.76 -31.71 -11.80
CA THR A 259 14.34 -30.37 -11.59
C THR A 259 13.34 -29.52 -10.82
N PRO A 260 13.46 -29.41 -9.49
CA PRO A 260 12.47 -28.70 -8.68
C PRO A 260 12.47 -27.20 -8.99
N VAL A 261 11.26 -26.61 -8.96
CA VAL A 261 11.07 -25.16 -9.07
C VAL A 261 11.79 -24.47 -7.92
N ASP A 262 12.41 -23.33 -8.23
CA ASP A 262 13.03 -22.44 -7.25
C ASP A 262 12.60 -20.99 -7.47
N LEU A 263 12.22 -20.29 -6.39
CA LEU A 263 11.74 -18.91 -6.48
C LEU A 263 12.84 -17.92 -6.88
N GLY A 264 14.06 -18.07 -6.35
CA GLY A 264 15.17 -17.18 -6.69
C GLY A 264 15.52 -17.30 -8.17
N LEU A 265 15.60 -18.52 -8.68
CA LEU A 265 15.82 -18.76 -10.11
C LEU A 265 14.62 -18.31 -10.97
N SER A 266 13.39 -18.41 -10.45
CA SER A 266 12.20 -17.88 -11.15
C SER A 266 12.16 -16.34 -11.21
N ARG A 267 12.68 -15.65 -10.19
CA ARG A 267 12.91 -14.19 -10.24
C ARG A 267 13.94 -13.84 -11.32
N ILE A 268 15.06 -14.56 -11.37
CA ILE A 268 16.08 -14.36 -12.40
C ILE A 268 15.48 -14.63 -13.80
N ALA A 269 14.67 -15.70 -13.94
CA ALA A 269 13.98 -16.01 -15.18
C ALA A 269 13.07 -14.86 -15.63
N ALA A 270 12.30 -14.28 -14.69
CA ALA A 270 11.37 -13.20 -14.97
C ALA A 270 12.05 -11.88 -15.34
N TYR A 271 13.08 -11.48 -14.59
CA TYR A 271 13.68 -10.15 -14.73
C TYR A 271 14.86 -10.09 -15.70
N ASN A 272 15.61 -11.19 -15.90
CA ASN A 272 16.82 -11.17 -16.73
C ASN A 272 16.64 -11.85 -18.10
N TYR A 273 15.71 -12.80 -18.22
CA TYR A 273 15.65 -13.70 -19.39
C TYR A 273 14.25 -13.85 -20.01
N ALA A 274 13.26 -13.15 -19.49
CA ALA A 274 11.89 -13.26 -19.98
C ALA A 274 11.61 -12.36 -21.17
N THR A 275 10.55 -12.69 -21.89
CA THR A 275 9.87 -11.76 -22.79
C THR A 275 8.54 -11.37 -22.15
N ASN A 276 8.23 -10.08 -22.10
CA ASN A 276 6.99 -9.57 -21.51
C ASN A 276 6.36 -8.47 -22.40
N ASP A 277 5.05 -8.26 -22.24
CA ASP A 277 4.31 -7.13 -22.83
C ASP A 277 3.58 -6.34 -21.74
N THR A 278 4.13 -6.34 -20.53
CA THR A 278 3.40 -5.88 -19.34
C THR A 278 3.47 -4.37 -19.12
N TRP A 279 4.47 -3.70 -19.70
CA TRP A 279 4.73 -2.27 -19.52
C TRP A 279 5.10 -1.64 -20.87
N ASP A 280 4.61 -0.42 -21.12
CA ASP A 280 4.97 0.37 -22.29
C ASP A 280 6.32 1.12 -22.09
N GLU A 281 6.71 1.41 -20.85
CA GLU A 281 7.88 2.25 -20.53
C GLU A 281 8.96 1.51 -19.72
N ASP A 282 9.86 0.81 -20.42
CA ASP A 282 11.04 0.09 -19.93
C ASP A 282 10.84 -1.34 -19.40
N ALA A 283 11.71 -2.22 -19.89
CA ALA A 283 11.85 -3.57 -19.37
C ALA A 283 12.31 -3.52 -17.89
N PRO A 284 11.91 -4.51 -17.07
CA PRO A 284 12.35 -4.55 -15.68
C PRO A 284 13.88 -4.60 -15.58
N GLU A 285 14.43 -3.93 -14.55
CA GLU A 285 15.86 -3.96 -14.25
C GLU A 285 16.33 -5.40 -13.97
N ALA A 286 17.45 -5.79 -14.58
CA ALA A 286 18.06 -7.08 -14.33
C ALA A 286 18.52 -7.20 -12.88
N ILE A 287 18.30 -8.36 -12.28
CA ILE A 287 18.68 -8.67 -10.89
C ILE A 287 19.95 -9.52 -10.82
N SER A 288 20.59 -9.54 -9.65
CA SER A 288 21.77 -10.37 -9.40
C SER A 288 21.47 -11.87 -9.55
N THR A 289 22.40 -12.61 -10.15
CA THR A 289 22.37 -14.07 -10.26
C THR A 289 23.15 -14.78 -9.16
N LYS A 290 23.64 -14.04 -8.15
CA LYS A 290 24.44 -14.59 -7.05
C LYS A 290 23.73 -15.75 -6.35
N GLY A 291 24.46 -16.84 -6.10
CA GLY A 291 23.93 -18.07 -5.51
C GLY A 291 23.42 -19.08 -6.55
N TYR A 292 23.61 -18.79 -7.84
CA TYR A 292 23.33 -19.71 -8.94
C TYR A 292 24.46 -19.70 -9.96
N THR A 293 24.79 -20.90 -10.44
CA THR A 293 25.77 -21.15 -11.50
C THR A 293 25.16 -21.98 -12.62
N LYS A 294 25.89 -22.09 -13.74
CA LYS A 294 25.47 -22.85 -14.93
C LYS A 294 24.04 -22.50 -15.38
N ILE A 295 23.71 -21.21 -15.35
CA ILE A 295 22.39 -20.73 -15.77
C ILE A 295 22.26 -20.93 -17.28
N VAL A 296 21.21 -21.64 -17.68
CA VAL A 296 20.86 -21.87 -19.09
C VAL A 296 19.51 -21.25 -19.35
N PRO A 297 19.46 -20.12 -20.09
CA PRO A 297 18.21 -19.50 -20.47
C PRO A 297 17.60 -20.16 -21.71
N PHE A 298 16.29 -20.38 -21.69
CA PHE A 298 15.53 -20.85 -22.85
C PHE A 298 14.80 -19.68 -23.52
N THR A 299 15.55 -18.64 -23.91
CA THR A 299 14.97 -17.40 -24.48
C THR A 299 14.13 -17.66 -25.73
N SER A 300 14.51 -18.62 -26.57
CA SER A 300 13.72 -19.05 -27.74
C SER A 300 12.31 -19.50 -27.37
N VAL A 301 12.13 -20.13 -26.20
CA VAL A 301 10.82 -20.50 -25.66
C VAL A 301 10.02 -19.25 -25.28
N ALA A 302 10.64 -18.33 -24.53
CA ALA A 302 9.99 -17.08 -24.12
C ALA A 302 9.52 -16.25 -25.34
N THR A 303 10.41 -16.07 -26.32
CA THR A 303 10.10 -15.36 -27.57
C THR A 303 8.99 -16.04 -28.36
N TYR A 304 9.01 -17.37 -28.49
CA TYR A 304 7.94 -18.10 -29.17
C TYR A 304 6.59 -17.89 -28.48
N LEU A 305 6.54 -18.02 -27.15
CA LEU A 305 5.31 -17.84 -26.38
C LEU A 305 4.76 -16.43 -26.50
N MET A 306 5.64 -15.42 -26.56
CA MET A 306 5.26 -14.04 -26.80
C MET A 306 4.74 -13.83 -28.23
N ASN A 307 5.32 -14.43 -29.25
CA ASN A 307 4.82 -14.26 -30.62
C ASN A 307 3.51 -15.03 -30.87
N HIS A 308 3.19 -16.00 -30.02
CA HIS A 308 2.04 -16.89 -30.18
C HIS A 308 1.10 -16.86 -28.96
N LYS A 309 0.86 -15.67 -28.39
CA LYS A 309 0.07 -15.49 -27.15
C LYS A 309 -1.34 -16.08 -27.25
N THR A 310 -1.93 -16.07 -28.44
CA THR A 310 -3.29 -16.56 -28.72
C THR A 310 -3.40 -18.08 -28.89
N GLN A 311 -2.28 -18.80 -29.02
CA GLN A 311 -2.30 -20.26 -29.14
C GLN A 311 -2.82 -20.93 -27.86
N THR A 312 -3.43 -22.10 -28.04
CA THR A 312 -3.84 -22.96 -26.93
C THR A 312 -2.61 -23.44 -26.13
N ASN A 313 -2.81 -23.78 -24.86
CA ASN A 313 -1.72 -24.33 -24.04
C ASN A 313 -1.13 -25.62 -24.63
N THR A 314 -1.93 -26.43 -25.33
CA THR A 314 -1.47 -27.65 -26.00
C THR A 314 -0.50 -27.33 -27.15
N GLN A 315 -0.86 -26.37 -28.02
CA GLN A 315 0.00 -25.91 -29.11
C GLN A 315 1.29 -25.30 -28.57
N LYS A 316 1.19 -24.43 -27.56
CA LYS A 316 2.35 -23.85 -26.86
C LYS A 316 3.25 -24.94 -26.31
N LEU A 317 2.71 -25.94 -25.60
CA LEU A 317 3.50 -27.02 -25.02
C LEU A 317 4.22 -27.87 -26.08
N ALA A 318 3.56 -28.15 -27.21
CA ALA A 318 4.19 -28.89 -28.32
C ALA A 318 5.39 -28.12 -28.90
N ALA A 319 5.26 -26.80 -29.09
CA ALA A 319 6.36 -25.95 -29.53
C ALA A 319 7.51 -25.88 -28.51
N ILE A 320 7.19 -25.71 -27.22
CA ILE A 320 8.19 -25.71 -26.14
C ILE A 320 9.04 -26.99 -26.19
N LYS A 321 8.41 -28.17 -26.34
CA LYS A 321 9.15 -29.45 -26.44
C LYS A 321 10.14 -29.47 -27.61
N LYS A 322 9.71 -28.98 -28.79
CA LYS A 322 10.56 -28.89 -29.99
C LYS A 322 11.74 -27.91 -29.79
N LEU A 323 11.47 -26.74 -29.22
CA LEU A 323 12.49 -25.71 -28.96
C LEU A 323 13.52 -26.17 -27.93
N LEU A 324 13.09 -26.81 -26.83
CA LEU A 324 13.99 -27.40 -25.84
C LEU A 324 14.89 -28.47 -26.47
N ALA A 325 14.32 -29.37 -27.30
CA ALA A 325 15.11 -30.38 -28.00
C ALA A 325 16.12 -29.76 -28.98
N LYS A 326 15.70 -28.74 -29.75
CA LYS A 326 16.59 -27.98 -30.67
C LYS A 326 17.74 -27.30 -29.92
N GLN A 327 17.52 -26.84 -28.69
CA GLN A 327 18.55 -26.25 -27.83
C GLN A 327 19.41 -27.32 -27.10
N GLY A 328 19.28 -28.60 -27.45
CA GLY A 328 20.06 -29.68 -26.86
C GLY A 328 19.54 -30.17 -25.50
N TYR A 329 18.27 -29.92 -25.19
CA TYR A 329 17.55 -30.41 -24.00
C TYR A 329 16.34 -31.29 -24.37
N PRO A 330 16.57 -32.43 -25.05
CA PRO A 330 15.52 -33.42 -25.26
C PRO A 330 15.01 -33.97 -23.91
N GLN A 331 13.89 -34.68 -23.95
CA GLN A 331 13.27 -35.23 -22.73
C GLN A 331 14.25 -36.06 -21.89
N SER A 332 15.06 -36.90 -22.54
CA SER A 332 16.06 -37.75 -21.89
C SER A 332 17.09 -36.96 -21.08
N LYS A 333 17.54 -35.80 -21.59
CA LYS A 333 18.44 -34.91 -20.86
C LYS A 333 17.72 -34.23 -19.70
N ARG A 334 16.50 -33.71 -19.92
CA ARG A 334 15.71 -33.03 -18.88
C ARG A 334 15.38 -33.93 -17.69
N THR A 335 15.18 -35.23 -17.92
CA THR A 335 14.97 -36.21 -16.85
C THR A 335 16.22 -36.39 -15.96
N LYS A 336 17.43 -36.10 -16.45
CA LYS A 336 18.68 -36.29 -15.69
C LYS A 336 19.15 -35.06 -14.91
N LEU A 337 18.42 -33.95 -14.95
CA LEU A 337 18.79 -32.66 -14.33
C LEU A 337 18.39 -32.58 -12.84
N SER A 338 18.77 -33.57 -12.03
CA SER A 338 18.44 -33.63 -10.59
C SER A 338 19.24 -32.66 -9.73
N ASP A 339 20.42 -32.27 -10.21
CA ASP A 339 21.35 -31.30 -9.62
C ASP A 339 21.00 -29.84 -9.98
N TYR A 340 20.03 -29.63 -10.88
CA TYR A 340 19.57 -28.29 -11.27
C TYR A 340 18.29 -27.88 -10.54
N LYS A 341 18.02 -26.58 -10.54
CA LYS A 341 16.75 -25.94 -10.20
C LYS A 341 16.10 -25.36 -11.45
N LEU A 342 14.78 -25.23 -11.41
CA LEU A 342 13.96 -24.69 -12.48
C LEU A 342 13.48 -23.28 -12.12
N GLY A 343 13.85 -22.30 -12.95
CA GLY A 343 13.27 -20.97 -12.93
C GLY A 343 12.16 -20.90 -13.98
N VAL A 344 10.92 -20.66 -13.55
CA VAL A 344 9.78 -20.52 -14.45
C VAL A 344 8.94 -19.34 -13.99
N TYR A 345 8.52 -18.48 -14.91
CA TYR A 345 7.55 -17.43 -14.62
C TYR A 345 6.60 -17.26 -15.81
N VAL A 346 5.30 -17.28 -15.53
CA VAL A 346 4.27 -17.24 -16.57
C VAL A 346 3.12 -16.33 -16.14
N ILE A 347 2.93 -15.25 -16.88
CA ILE A 347 1.65 -14.57 -17.08
C ILE A 347 1.20 -14.96 -18.49
N ASN A 348 0.02 -15.57 -18.61
CA ASN A 348 -0.52 -16.05 -19.88
C ASN A 348 -1.95 -15.52 -20.08
N ASN A 349 -2.07 -14.41 -20.79
CA ASN A 349 -3.34 -13.77 -21.13
C ASN A 349 -4.20 -13.41 -19.89
N VAL A 350 -3.58 -12.79 -18.89
CA VAL A 350 -4.23 -12.47 -17.60
C VAL A 350 -4.59 -10.98 -17.55
N MET A 351 -5.86 -10.67 -17.23
CA MET A 351 -6.33 -9.29 -17.07
C MET A 351 -5.59 -8.57 -15.93
N GLY A 352 -5.17 -7.33 -16.17
CA GLY A 352 -4.29 -6.57 -15.28
C GLY A 352 -2.81 -6.93 -15.44
N GLY A 353 -2.48 -7.90 -16.30
CA GLY A 353 -1.10 -8.28 -16.61
C GLY A 353 -0.37 -7.24 -17.47
N ARG A 354 -1.10 -6.32 -18.10
CA ARG A 354 -0.53 -5.18 -18.83
C ARG A 354 -1.25 -3.90 -18.40
N THR A 355 -0.48 -2.83 -18.26
CA THR A 355 -1.01 -1.49 -17.98
C THR A 355 -0.38 -0.50 -18.95
N ASN A 356 -1.20 0.26 -19.65
CA ASN A 356 -0.71 1.34 -20.52
C ASN A 356 -0.44 2.61 -19.67
N GLU A 357 0.23 3.60 -20.26
CA GLU A 357 0.55 4.89 -19.60
C GLU A 357 -0.67 5.61 -19.01
N ASP A 358 -1.83 5.51 -19.67
CA ASP A 358 -3.10 6.11 -19.21
C ASP A 358 -3.73 5.38 -18.00
N GLY A 359 -3.09 4.32 -17.52
CA GLY A 359 -3.57 3.47 -16.42
C GLY A 359 -4.61 2.43 -16.84
N SER A 360 -4.91 2.30 -18.14
CA SER A 360 -5.82 1.26 -18.64
C SER A 360 -5.20 -0.13 -18.47
N VAL A 361 -6.01 -1.05 -17.94
CA VAL A 361 -5.58 -2.42 -17.66
C VAL A 361 -6.04 -3.38 -18.75
N HIS A 362 -5.10 -4.16 -19.27
CA HIS A 362 -5.30 -5.12 -20.35
C HIS A 362 -4.88 -6.52 -19.95
N LYS A 363 -5.15 -7.49 -20.83
CA LYS A 363 -4.55 -8.82 -20.69
C LYS A 363 -3.07 -8.73 -21.05
N GLY A 364 -2.21 -9.14 -20.12
CA GLY A 364 -0.77 -9.18 -20.34
C GLY A 364 -0.21 -10.59 -20.34
N ASN A 365 1.07 -10.66 -20.67
CA ASN A 365 1.86 -11.84 -20.90
C ASN A 365 3.30 -11.60 -20.43
N TRP A 366 3.88 -12.62 -19.81
CA TRP A 366 5.27 -12.58 -19.33
C TRP A 366 5.75 -14.02 -19.24
N TYR A 367 6.77 -14.37 -20.01
CA TYR A 367 7.25 -15.75 -20.10
C TYR A 367 8.75 -15.81 -19.81
N GLY A 368 9.13 -16.51 -18.76
CA GLY A 368 10.52 -16.83 -18.42
C GLY A 368 10.68 -18.32 -18.15
N LEU A 369 11.76 -18.91 -18.66
CA LEU A 369 12.13 -20.31 -18.42
C LEU A 369 13.65 -20.44 -18.46
N ILE A 370 14.26 -20.85 -17.35
CA ILE A 370 15.69 -21.12 -17.22
C ILE A 370 15.92 -22.35 -16.32
N ILE A 371 17.09 -22.96 -16.42
CA ILE A 371 17.62 -23.87 -15.39
C ILE A 371 18.94 -23.32 -14.85
N GLY A 372 19.33 -23.72 -13.64
CA GLY A 372 20.62 -23.37 -13.06
C GLY A 372 20.95 -24.28 -11.87
N GLN A 373 22.22 -24.40 -11.53
CA GLN A 373 22.65 -25.05 -10.29
C GLN A 373 22.65 -24.02 -9.16
N LYS A 374 22.41 -24.47 -7.94
CA LYS A 374 22.58 -23.62 -6.75
C LYS A 374 24.03 -23.75 -6.29
N ASP A 375 24.66 -22.63 -6.00
CA ASP A 375 26.06 -22.56 -5.54
C ASP A 375 26.25 -23.17 -4.16
#